data_AF-A0A8T1A1S9-F1
#
_entry.id   AF-A0A8T1A1S9-F1
#
_cell.length_a   1.000
_cell.length_b   1.000
_cell.length_c   1.000
_cell.angle_alpha   90.00
_cell.angle_beta   90.00
_cell.angle_gamma   90.00
#
_symmetry.space_group_name_H-M   'P 1'
#
loop_
_entity.id
_entity.type
_entity.pdbx_description
1 polymer ?
#
loop_
_entity_poly.entity_id
_entity_poly.type
_entity_poly.pdbx_seq_one_letter_code
_entity_poly.pdbx_strand_id
1 'polypeptide(L)'
;MNRRSGLPASPSRAESMSSSTDQEKVGFKRNRIKSEIRREQCRANQARYRNKQRNLQIQLESSVEKLRQKLARLKRRRQDIVLAEKTDQNPWIIVAEVFHVLQNSFRCPWNLEIDEDMQNDNTMRKNLAFLQKTFTSDVAMGELSGIDELINQWRRYSQYFGDARLHLQRVESMAPGVMKATARLHVTITELIVRFAFPHLSEPEPVSKYDINPPLRERLKGKHLDCSVSIDFQFDEDNGRVTRLEPRIDVIPALLRKLGDLSDVVEVCYSLSDDAREGF
;
A
#
# COMPACT_ATOMS: atom_id res chain seq x y z
N MET A 1 -11.51 101.58 -62.42
CA MET A 1 -11.97 101.18 -63.77
C MET A 1 -12.04 99.65 -63.84
N ASN A 2 -13.25 99.13 -64.08
CA ASN A 2 -13.62 97.86 -64.70
C ASN A 2 -13.11 96.47 -64.21
N ARG A 3 -14.12 95.59 -64.05
CA ARG A 3 -14.24 94.15 -64.35
C ARG A 3 -14.01 93.08 -63.26
N ARG A 4 -15.16 92.47 -62.90
CA ARG A 4 -15.51 91.03 -62.77
C ARG A 4 -14.42 90.01 -63.11
N SER A 5 -14.33 88.96 -62.27
CA SER A 5 -14.69 87.57 -62.64
C SER A 5 -14.51 86.63 -61.43
N GLY A 6 -15.48 85.73 -61.21
CA GLY A 6 -15.47 84.76 -60.11
C GLY A 6 -15.02 83.35 -60.49
N LEU A 7 -14.77 82.57 -59.42
CA LEU A 7 -14.77 81.09 -59.24
C LEU A 7 -13.70 80.27 -60.01
N PRO A 8 -13.14 79.19 -59.42
CA PRO A 8 -13.90 78.07 -58.85
C PRO A 8 -13.46 77.51 -57.49
N ALA A 9 -14.36 76.71 -56.92
CA ALA A 9 -14.20 75.91 -55.72
C ALA A 9 -13.31 74.67 -55.94
N SER A 10 -12.54 74.27 -54.92
CA SER A 10 -12.01 72.91 -54.64
C SER A 10 -11.24 72.93 -53.31
N PRO A 11 -11.08 71.81 -52.59
CA PRO A 11 -12.10 70.89 -52.10
C PRO A 11 -12.18 70.92 -50.56
N SER A 12 -13.29 70.41 -50.03
CA SER A 12 -13.49 70.13 -48.60
C SER A 12 -12.41 69.17 -48.08
N ARG A 13 -11.50 69.67 -47.23
CA ARG A 13 -10.52 68.86 -46.47
C ARG A 13 -11.20 68.34 -45.19
N ALA A 14 -12.24 67.52 -45.35
CA ALA A 14 -13.02 66.98 -44.23
C ALA A 14 -12.77 65.48 -43.95
N GLU A 15 -11.79 64.83 -44.60
CA GLU A 15 -11.54 63.39 -44.41
C GLU A 15 -10.25 63.04 -43.65
N SER A 16 -9.44 64.01 -43.20
CA SER A 16 -8.16 63.71 -42.55
C SER A 16 -8.16 63.74 -41.01
N MET A 17 -9.31 63.87 -40.35
CA MET A 17 -9.37 63.93 -38.87
C MET A 17 -10.06 62.74 -38.18
N SER A 18 -10.78 61.86 -38.89
CA SER A 18 -11.43 60.68 -38.26
C SER A 18 -10.52 59.45 -38.16
N SER A 19 -9.60 59.26 -39.12
CA SER A 19 -8.75 58.06 -39.18
C SER A 19 -7.64 58.04 -38.11
N SER A 20 -7.18 59.21 -37.67
CA SER A 20 -6.11 59.33 -36.67
C SER A 20 -6.60 58.94 -35.25
N THR A 21 -7.85 59.28 -34.92
CA THR A 21 -8.43 58.97 -33.59
C THR A 21 -8.77 57.49 -33.43
N ASP A 22 -9.14 56.81 -34.51
CA ASP A 22 -9.43 55.37 -34.49
C ASP A 22 -8.16 54.52 -34.47
N GLN A 23 -7.09 54.93 -35.17
CA GLN A 23 -5.78 54.27 -35.09
C GLN A 23 -5.15 54.39 -33.70
N GLU A 24 -5.27 55.55 -33.05
CA GLU A 24 -4.84 55.73 -31.66
C GLU A 24 -5.63 54.84 -30.68
N LYS A 25 -6.97 54.81 -30.79
CA LYS A 25 -7.82 53.93 -29.97
C LYS A 25 -7.49 52.45 -30.14
N VAL A 26 -7.17 52.00 -31.36
CA VAL A 26 -6.74 50.62 -31.65
C VAL A 26 -5.36 50.35 -31.02
N GLY A 27 -4.43 51.30 -31.07
CA GLY A 27 -3.13 51.23 -30.39
C GLY A 27 -3.25 51.10 -28.87
N PHE A 28 -4.11 51.92 -28.24
CA PHE A 28 -4.40 51.86 -26.80
C PHE A 28 -5.01 50.52 -26.36
N LYS A 29 -5.98 50.00 -27.12
CA LYS A 29 -6.55 48.66 -26.87
C LYS A 29 -5.51 47.55 -26.97
N ARG A 30 -4.63 47.60 -27.98
CA ARG A 30 -3.56 46.62 -28.18
C ARG A 30 -2.51 46.65 -27.06
N ASN A 31 -2.18 47.84 -26.56
CA ASN A 31 -1.28 48.01 -25.41
C ASN A 31 -1.90 47.53 -24.10
N ARG A 32 -3.20 47.74 -23.90
CA ARG A 32 -3.95 47.23 -22.76
C ARG A 32 -3.98 45.69 -22.74
N ILE A 33 -4.26 45.05 -23.87
CA ILE A 33 -4.24 43.59 -24.03
C ILE A 33 -2.83 43.03 -23.77
N LYS A 34 -1.78 43.65 -24.33
CA LYS A 34 -0.38 43.25 -24.05
C LYS A 34 -0.02 43.39 -22.56
N SER A 35 -0.51 44.42 -21.89
CA SER A 35 -0.31 44.63 -20.45
C SER A 35 -1.06 43.59 -19.61
N GLU A 36 -2.29 43.24 -19.99
CA GLU A 36 -3.09 42.19 -19.36
C GLU A 36 -2.43 40.81 -19.52
N ILE A 37 -1.93 40.47 -20.72
CA ILE A 37 -1.15 39.24 -20.97
C ILE A 37 0.11 39.20 -20.12
N ARG A 38 0.85 40.32 -19.99
CA ARG A 38 2.06 40.38 -19.14
C ARG A 38 1.72 40.19 -17.67
N ARG A 39 0.59 40.73 -17.19
CA ARG A 39 0.10 40.52 -15.82
C ARG A 39 -0.29 39.06 -15.59
N GLU A 40 -0.99 38.44 -16.54
CA GLU A 40 -1.34 37.01 -16.53
C GLU A 40 -0.08 36.13 -16.42
N GLN A 41 0.92 36.41 -17.25
CA GLN A 41 2.21 35.70 -17.24
C GLN A 41 2.97 35.90 -15.93
N CYS A 42 2.99 37.12 -15.37
CA CYS A 42 3.56 37.37 -14.05
C CYS A 42 2.83 36.58 -12.95
N ARG A 43 1.50 36.52 -12.99
CA ARG A 43 0.70 35.71 -12.05
C ARG A 43 1.02 34.22 -12.18
N ALA A 44 1.05 33.70 -13.42
CA ALA A 44 1.38 32.32 -13.70
C ALA A 44 2.82 31.96 -13.27
N ASN A 45 3.80 32.83 -13.54
CA ASN A 45 5.19 32.62 -13.12
C ASN A 45 5.34 32.69 -11.59
N GLN A 46 4.67 33.63 -10.92
CA GLN A 46 4.66 33.68 -9.46
C GLN A 46 3.99 32.44 -8.86
N ALA A 47 2.87 31.96 -9.44
CA ALA A 47 2.21 30.74 -9.01
C ALA A 47 3.12 29.51 -9.20
N ARG A 48 3.78 29.39 -10.36
CA ARG A 48 4.77 28.34 -10.63
C ARG A 48 5.95 28.39 -9.66
N TYR A 49 6.48 29.58 -9.38
CA TYR A 49 7.57 29.77 -8.41
C TYR A 49 7.15 29.33 -7.00
N ARG A 50 5.99 29.78 -6.53
CA ARG A 50 5.43 29.37 -5.23
C ARG A 50 5.18 27.86 -5.17
N ASN A 51 4.67 27.27 -6.24
CA ASN A 51 4.43 25.83 -6.30
C ASN A 51 5.73 25.03 -6.31
N LYS A 52 6.76 25.49 -7.02
CA LYS A 52 8.09 24.89 -7.02
C LYS A 52 8.72 24.93 -5.63
N GLN A 53 8.59 26.05 -4.92
CA GLN A 53 9.06 26.15 -3.54
C GLN A 53 8.30 25.22 -2.59
N ARG A 54 6.97 25.16 -2.70
CA ARG A 54 6.15 24.24 -1.88
C ARG A 54 6.51 22.77 -2.14
N ASN A 55 6.66 22.38 -3.39
CA ASN A 55 7.03 21.01 -3.74
C ASN A 55 8.43 20.65 -3.21
N LEU A 56 9.39 21.58 -3.31
CA LEU A 56 10.72 21.38 -2.73
C LEU A 56 10.64 21.20 -1.21
N GLN A 57 9.83 22.02 -0.53
CA GLN A 57 9.61 21.91 0.91
C GLN A 57 9.01 20.54 1.28
N ILE A 58 7.95 20.10 0.60
CA ILE A 58 7.32 18.78 0.83
C ILE A 58 8.32 17.65 0.59
N GLN A 59 9.11 17.73 -0.49
CA GLN A 59 10.15 16.72 -0.77
C GLN A 59 11.22 16.69 0.31
N LEU A 60 11.63 17.87 0.82
CA LEU A 60 12.62 17.96 1.89
C LEU A 60 12.07 17.38 3.19
N GLU A 61 10.84 17.73 3.56
CA GLU A 61 10.14 17.20 4.75
C GLU A 61 10.01 15.67 4.66
N SER A 62 9.56 15.14 3.53
CA SER A 62 9.50 13.69 3.29
C SER A 62 10.88 13.02 3.39
N SER A 63 11.92 13.67 2.87
CA SER A 63 13.29 13.15 2.92
C SER A 63 13.85 13.14 4.35
N VAL A 64 13.57 14.20 5.13
CA VAL A 64 13.95 14.27 6.55
C VAL A 64 13.25 13.18 7.34
N GLU A 65 11.96 12.95 7.09
CA GLU A 65 11.20 11.90 7.77
C GLU A 65 11.75 10.51 7.45
N LYS A 66 12.02 10.22 6.16
CA LYS A 66 12.67 8.97 5.73
C LYS A 66 14.05 8.79 6.38
N LEU A 67 14.85 9.86 6.49
CA LEU A 67 16.15 9.82 7.15
C LEU A 67 16.02 9.56 8.65
N ARG A 68 15.05 10.17 9.33
CA ARG A 68 14.77 9.91 10.75
C ARG A 68 14.38 8.46 10.99
N GLN A 69 13.49 7.91 10.17
CA GLN A 69 13.11 6.50 10.22
C GLN A 69 14.32 5.59 10.00
N LYS A 70 15.15 5.87 8.98
CA LYS A 70 16.38 5.11 8.71
C LYS A 70 17.36 5.17 9.89
N LEU A 71 17.51 6.33 10.52
CA LEU A 71 18.42 6.53 11.65
C LEU A 71 17.91 5.83 12.91
N ALA A 72 16.60 5.87 13.17
CA ALA A 72 15.96 5.11 14.24
C ALA A 72 16.14 3.60 14.04
N ARG A 73 15.96 3.11 12.80
CA ARG A 73 16.22 1.71 12.44
C ARG A 73 17.67 1.32 12.67
N LEU A 74 18.63 2.12 12.20
CA LEU A 74 20.06 1.86 12.39
C LEU A 74 20.46 1.88 13.87
N LYS A 75 19.86 2.76 14.69
CA LYS A 75 20.08 2.78 16.13
C LYS A 75 19.56 1.52 16.81
N ARG A 76 18.33 1.10 16.50
CA ARG A 76 17.75 -0.16 16.99
C ARG A 76 18.61 -1.34 16.59
N ARG A 77 18.98 -1.45 15.31
CA ARG A 77 19.86 -2.51 14.81
C ARG A 77 21.22 -2.51 15.53
N ARG A 78 21.81 -1.34 15.79
CA ARG A 78 23.07 -1.26 16.56
C ARG A 78 22.86 -1.71 18.00
N GLN A 79 21.77 -1.32 18.65
CA GLN A 79 21.46 -1.76 20.02
C GLN A 79 21.23 -3.27 20.07
N ASP A 80 20.51 -3.82 19.10
CA ASP A 80 20.35 -5.26 18.93
C ASP A 80 21.69 -5.94 18.75
N ILE A 81 22.57 -5.47 17.85
CA ILE A 81 23.90 -6.10 17.66
C ILE A 81 24.73 -6.05 18.95
N VAL A 82 24.63 -4.96 19.72
CA VAL A 82 25.39 -4.78 20.96
C VAL A 82 24.83 -5.62 22.11
N LEU A 83 23.51 -5.85 22.14
CA LEU A 83 22.81 -6.55 23.23
C LEU A 83 22.42 -8.00 22.88
N ALA A 84 22.46 -8.38 21.61
CA ALA A 84 22.03 -9.70 21.15
C ALA A 84 23.13 -10.71 21.45
N GLU A 85 22.80 -11.65 22.32
CA GLU A 85 23.43 -12.95 22.32
C GLU A 85 23.20 -13.59 20.95
N LYS A 86 24.24 -14.17 20.36
CA LYS A 86 24.08 -15.02 19.16
C LYS A 86 23.06 -16.09 19.51
N THR A 87 22.11 -16.34 18.61
CA THR A 87 21.23 -17.48 18.81
C THR A 87 22.02 -18.75 18.50
N ASP A 88 22.16 -19.64 19.48
CA ASP A 88 22.74 -20.98 19.28
C ASP A 88 21.74 -21.95 18.60
N GLN A 89 20.55 -21.45 18.26
CA GLN A 89 19.46 -22.26 17.71
C GLN A 89 19.68 -22.55 16.23
N ASN A 90 19.52 -23.81 15.87
CA ASN A 90 19.56 -24.25 14.48
C ASN A 90 18.41 -23.58 13.68
N PRO A 91 18.69 -22.95 12.51
CA PRO A 91 17.68 -22.32 11.66
C PRO A 91 16.46 -23.21 11.35
N TRP A 92 16.67 -24.52 11.18
CA TRP A 92 15.61 -25.50 10.95
C TRP A 92 14.64 -25.61 12.13
N ILE A 93 15.17 -25.55 13.36
CA ILE A 93 14.37 -25.57 14.58
C ILE A 93 13.61 -24.25 14.73
N ILE A 94 14.25 -23.12 14.42
CA ILE A 94 13.59 -21.80 14.43
C ILE A 94 12.39 -21.82 13.48
N VAL A 95 12.57 -22.28 12.24
CA VAL A 95 11.47 -22.38 11.26
C VAL A 95 10.36 -23.30 11.79
N ALA A 96 10.69 -24.49 12.28
CA ALA A 96 9.68 -25.42 12.80
C ALA A 96 8.88 -24.82 13.97
N GLU A 97 9.55 -24.14 14.89
CA GLU A 97 8.93 -23.53 16.07
C GLU A 97 8.10 -22.29 15.68
N VAL A 98 8.52 -21.50 14.69
CA VAL A 98 7.67 -20.42 14.12
C VAL A 98 6.37 -21.00 13.57
N PHE A 99 6.42 -22.12 12.85
CA PHE A 99 5.20 -22.79 12.39
C PHE A 99 4.35 -23.31 13.54
N HIS A 100 4.96 -23.79 14.62
CA HIS A 100 4.24 -24.19 15.83
C HIS A 100 3.52 -22.99 16.47
N VAL A 101 4.18 -21.84 16.58
CA VAL A 101 3.59 -20.60 17.07
C VAL A 101 2.43 -20.15 16.18
N LEU A 102 2.61 -20.12 14.86
CA LEU A 102 1.57 -19.74 13.89
C LEU A 102 0.35 -20.69 13.93
N GLN A 103 0.59 -21.99 14.03
CA GLN A 103 -0.49 -22.97 14.11
C GLN A 103 -1.30 -22.80 15.41
N ASN A 104 -0.61 -22.51 16.52
CA ASN A 104 -1.25 -22.23 17.79
C ASN A 104 -1.90 -20.84 17.82
N SER A 105 -1.39 -19.88 17.04
CA SER A 105 -1.92 -18.51 17.05
C SER A 105 -3.29 -18.41 16.40
N PHE A 106 -3.71 -19.34 15.54
CA PHE A 106 -5.12 -19.35 15.09
C PHE A 106 -6.11 -19.73 16.20
N ARG A 107 -5.61 -20.25 17.34
CA ARG A 107 -6.43 -20.65 18.49
C ARG A 107 -6.27 -19.65 19.63
N CYS A 108 -7.15 -19.76 20.63
CA CYS A 108 -6.97 -19.05 21.89
C CYS A 108 -5.58 -19.33 22.47
N PRO A 109 -4.85 -18.33 22.99
CA PRO A 109 -5.34 -17.00 23.40
C PRO A 109 -5.17 -15.86 22.38
N TRP A 110 -4.59 -16.10 21.20
CA TRP A 110 -4.21 -15.04 20.26
C TRP A 110 -5.41 -14.33 19.61
N ASN A 111 -6.52 -15.05 19.48
CA ASN A 111 -7.78 -14.52 18.96
C ASN A 111 -8.62 -13.77 20.02
N LEU A 112 -8.12 -13.60 21.25
CA LEU A 112 -8.83 -12.86 22.29
C LEU A 112 -8.83 -11.35 22.00
N GLU A 113 -9.97 -10.71 22.24
CA GLU A 113 -10.12 -9.26 22.11
C GLU A 113 -9.49 -8.50 23.30
N ILE A 114 -9.38 -9.13 24.47
CA ILE A 114 -8.86 -8.51 25.70
C ILE A 114 -7.37 -8.82 25.89
N ASP A 115 -6.55 -7.77 25.91
CA ASP A 115 -5.08 -7.87 26.01
C ASP A 115 -4.59 -8.45 27.35
N GLU A 116 -5.27 -8.10 28.45
CA GLU A 116 -4.87 -8.51 29.81
C GLU A 116 -4.99 -10.02 30.02
N ASP A 117 -6.09 -10.62 29.54
CA ASP A 117 -6.32 -12.07 29.64
C ASP A 117 -5.32 -12.86 28.78
N MET A 118 -5.00 -12.33 27.60
CA MET A 118 -4.02 -12.92 26.69
C MET A 118 -2.59 -12.85 27.25
N GLN A 119 -2.20 -11.71 27.85
CA GLN A 119 -0.88 -11.56 28.47
C GLN A 119 -0.72 -12.40 29.75
N ASN A 120 -1.83 -12.83 30.35
CA ASN A 120 -1.83 -13.75 31.48
C ASN A 120 -1.64 -15.22 31.10
N ASP A 121 -1.80 -15.57 29.83
CA ASP A 121 -1.60 -16.93 29.34
C ASP A 121 -0.11 -17.31 29.24
N ASN A 122 0.24 -18.46 29.80
CA ASN A 122 1.61 -18.96 29.83
C ASN A 122 2.14 -19.35 28.45
N THR A 123 1.28 -19.81 27.55
CA THR A 123 1.65 -20.18 26.18
C THR A 123 1.97 -18.93 25.37
N MET A 124 1.14 -17.89 25.51
CA MET A 124 1.38 -16.59 24.87
C MET A 124 2.73 -16.00 25.29
N ARG A 125 3.02 -15.93 26.60
CA ARG A 125 4.29 -15.41 27.11
C ARG A 125 5.50 -16.18 26.56
N LYS A 126 5.41 -17.51 26.49
CA LYS A 126 6.48 -18.35 25.93
C LYS A 126 6.70 -18.08 24.44
N ASN A 127 5.62 -17.98 23.67
CA ASN A 127 5.70 -17.68 22.25
C ASN A 127 6.28 -16.28 22.00
N LEU A 128 5.85 -15.26 22.76
CA LEU A 128 6.41 -13.91 22.65
C LEU A 128 7.90 -13.88 22.98
N ALA A 129 8.33 -14.53 24.08
CA ALA A 129 9.73 -14.62 24.45
C ALA A 129 10.56 -15.34 23.38
N PHE A 130 10.01 -16.40 22.78
CA PHE A 130 10.64 -17.12 21.67
C PHE A 130 10.81 -16.21 20.44
N LEU A 131 9.75 -15.50 20.01
CA LEU A 131 9.80 -14.60 18.85
C LEU A 131 10.77 -13.45 19.09
N GLN A 132 10.73 -12.82 20.27
CA GLN A 132 11.67 -11.75 20.63
C GLN A 132 13.12 -12.23 20.64
N LYS A 133 13.38 -13.47 21.05
CA LYS A 133 14.71 -14.06 21.01
C LYS A 133 15.18 -14.39 19.59
N THR A 134 14.29 -14.90 18.74
CA THR A 134 14.65 -15.45 17.42
C THR A 134 14.58 -14.47 16.27
N PHE A 135 13.80 -13.38 16.37
CA PHE A 135 13.65 -12.34 15.35
C PHE A 135 14.41 -11.10 15.75
N THR A 136 14.98 -10.35 14.80
CA THR A 136 15.57 -9.04 15.10
C THR A 136 14.48 -8.02 15.46
N SER A 137 14.81 -6.96 16.22
CA SER A 137 13.80 -5.96 16.60
C SER A 137 13.25 -5.17 15.40
N ASP A 138 13.97 -5.19 14.27
CA ASP A 138 13.62 -4.54 13.01
C ASP A 138 13.20 -5.52 11.91
N VAL A 139 12.83 -6.76 12.28
CA VAL A 139 12.39 -7.80 11.34
C VAL A 139 11.31 -7.28 10.38
N ALA A 140 11.44 -7.63 9.10
CA ALA A 140 10.52 -7.21 8.06
C ALA A 140 9.58 -8.33 7.58
N MET A 141 8.37 -7.96 7.19
CA MET A 141 7.39 -8.80 6.49
C MET A 141 6.64 -7.92 5.48
N GLY A 142 6.93 -8.07 4.19
CA GLY A 142 6.47 -7.12 3.17
C GLY A 142 6.92 -5.69 3.54
N GLU A 143 5.95 -4.78 3.64
CA GLU A 143 6.17 -3.39 4.09
C GLU A 143 6.15 -3.22 5.62
N LEU A 144 5.77 -4.25 6.39
CA LEU A 144 5.80 -4.21 7.86
C LEU A 144 7.23 -4.29 8.37
N SER A 145 7.55 -3.52 9.41
CA SER A 145 8.87 -3.54 10.03
C SER A 145 8.80 -3.39 11.55
N GLY A 146 9.39 -4.36 12.23
CA GLY A 146 9.49 -4.42 13.68
C GLY A 146 8.75 -5.62 14.27
N ILE A 147 9.32 -6.18 15.34
CA ILE A 147 8.77 -7.39 15.97
C ILE A 147 7.37 -7.19 16.55
N ASP A 148 7.08 -6.01 17.12
CA ASP A 148 5.76 -5.70 17.68
C ASP A 148 4.69 -5.60 16.58
N GLU A 149 5.05 -5.02 15.41
CA GLU A 149 4.13 -4.92 14.27
C GLU A 149 3.85 -6.30 13.67
N LEU A 150 4.87 -7.16 13.59
CA LEU A 150 4.72 -8.55 13.17
C LEU A 150 3.76 -9.33 14.10
N ILE A 151 3.94 -9.21 15.41
CA ILE A 151 3.07 -9.84 16.41
C ILE A 151 1.63 -9.34 16.28
N ASN A 152 1.44 -8.03 16.13
CA ASN A 152 0.12 -7.44 15.92
C ASN A 152 -0.54 -7.94 14.63
N GLN A 153 0.23 -8.12 13.55
CA GLN A 153 -0.30 -8.66 12.31
C GLN A 153 -0.74 -10.12 12.47
N TRP A 154 0.06 -10.96 13.14
CA TRP A 154 -0.34 -12.34 13.42
C TRP A 154 -1.58 -12.42 14.31
N ARG A 155 -1.73 -11.48 15.24
CA ARG A 155 -2.94 -11.34 16.05
C ARG A 155 -4.16 -11.02 15.18
N ARG A 156 -4.05 -10.09 14.23
CA ARG A 156 -5.14 -9.82 13.27
C ARG A 156 -5.49 -11.07 12.45
N TYR A 157 -4.48 -11.78 11.95
CA TYR A 157 -4.68 -13.04 11.23
C TYR A 157 -5.41 -14.09 12.07
N SER A 158 -5.12 -14.20 13.37
CA SER A 158 -5.84 -15.12 14.26
C SER A 158 -7.34 -14.83 14.35
N GLN A 159 -7.72 -13.55 14.31
CA GLN A 159 -9.12 -13.13 14.35
C GLN A 159 -9.85 -13.43 13.04
N TYR A 160 -9.14 -13.35 11.91
CA TYR A 160 -9.74 -13.56 10.58
C TYR A 160 -9.86 -15.05 10.23
N PHE A 161 -8.82 -15.82 10.52
CA PHE A 161 -8.70 -17.19 10.07
C PHE A 161 -9.39 -18.21 10.98
N GLY A 162 -9.84 -17.82 12.17
CA GLY A 162 -10.67 -18.66 13.03
C GLY A 162 -10.04 -20.03 13.28
N ASP A 163 -10.71 -21.10 12.87
CA ASP A 163 -10.26 -22.49 13.07
C ASP A 163 -9.23 -23.00 12.05
N ALA A 164 -8.55 -22.10 11.34
CA ALA A 164 -7.57 -22.45 10.32
C ALA A 164 -6.44 -23.36 10.84
N ARG A 165 -5.93 -24.19 9.93
CA ARG A 165 -4.85 -25.14 10.23
C ARG A 165 -3.73 -24.97 9.22
N LEU A 166 -2.55 -24.62 9.72
CA LEU A 166 -1.31 -24.56 8.94
C LEU A 166 -0.46 -25.78 9.27
N HIS A 167 -0.14 -26.57 8.24
CA HIS A 167 0.69 -27.78 8.38
C HIS A 167 1.98 -27.61 7.58
N LEU A 168 3.11 -27.54 8.30
CA LEU A 168 4.43 -27.55 7.68
C LEU A 168 4.67 -28.87 6.97
N GLN A 169 5.02 -28.82 5.69
CA GLN A 169 5.31 -30.01 4.87
C GLN A 169 6.82 -30.19 4.68
N ARG A 170 7.52 -29.10 4.42
CA ARG A 170 8.94 -29.15 4.05
C ARG A 170 9.62 -27.86 4.45
N VAL A 171 10.88 -27.98 4.85
CA VAL A 171 11.81 -26.87 5.00
C VAL A 171 13.00 -27.16 4.09
N GLU A 172 13.53 -26.14 3.43
CA GLU A 172 14.66 -26.24 2.51
C GLU A 172 15.62 -25.08 2.78
N SER A 173 16.93 -25.32 2.68
CA SER A 173 17.91 -24.24 2.61
C SER A 173 18.10 -23.88 1.14
N MET A 174 17.84 -22.61 0.81
CA MET A 174 17.93 -22.11 -0.57
C MET A 174 19.31 -21.52 -0.85
N ALA A 175 19.89 -20.90 0.17
CA ALA A 175 21.23 -20.30 0.18
C ALA A 175 21.70 -20.18 1.65
N PRO A 176 22.98 -19.87 1.91
CA PRO A 176 23.42 -19.46 3.24
C PRO A 176 22.52 -18.34 3.78
N GLY A 177 22.02 -18.51 5.01
CA GLY A 177 21.11 -17.54 5.65
C GLY A 177 19.69 -17.48 5.06
N VAL A 178 19.34 -18.28 4.05
CA VAL A 178 18.00 -18.26 3.44
C VAL A 178 17.34 -19.62 3.49
N MET A 179 16.19 -19.69 4.14
CA MET A 179 15.36 -20.90 4.23
C MET A 179 14.00 -20.68 3.59
N LYS A 180 13.46 -21.73 3.00
CA LYS A 180 12.09 -21.76 2.48
C LYS A 180 11.31 -22.86 3.17
N ALA A 181 10.19 -22.49 3.76
CA ALA A 181 9.23 -23.43 4.31
C ALA A 181 8.03 -23.55 3.37
N THR A 182 7.55 -24.76 3.14
CA THR A 182 6.33 -25.03 2.37
C THR A 182 5.32 -25.72 3.27
N ALA A 183 4.07 -25.28 3.22
CA ALA A 183 3.00 -25.71 4.11
C ALA A 183 1.64 -25.76 3.40
N ARG A 184 0.66 -26.38 4.05
CA ARG A 184 -0.74 -26.36 3.64
C ARG A 184 -1.58 -25.58 4.63
N LEU A 185 -2.34 -24.62 4.13
CA LEU A 185 -3.32 -23.89 4.91
C LEU A 185 -4.73 -24.39 4.58
N HIS A 186 -5.39 -24.93 5.60
CA HIS A 186 -6.81 -25.24 5.55
C HIS A 186 -7.56 -24.11 6.26
N VAL A 187 -8.47 -23.46 5.55
CA VAL A 187 -9.21 -22.31 6.08
C VAL A 187 -10.64 -22.30 5.57
N THR A 188 -11.58 -21.90 6.43
CA THR A 188 -12.97 -21.68 6.04
C THR A 188 -13.15 -20.22 5.68
N ILE A 189 -13.68 -19.90 4.49
CA ILE A 189 -13.96 -18.52 4.10
C ILE A 189 -15.09 -17.96 4.97
N THR A 190 -14.73 -17.17 5.98
CA THR A 190 -15.67 -16.46 6.85
C THR A 190 -16.05 -15.11 6.25
N GLU A 191 -17.05 -14.45 6.85
CA GLU A 191 -17.37 -13.06 6.52
C GLU A 191 -16.17 -12.12 6.70
N LEU A 192 -15.35 -12.36 7.74
CA LEU A 192 -14.15 -11.57 8.00
C LEU A 192 -13.14 -11.74 6.88
N ILE A 193 -12.86 -12.97 6.46
CA ILE A 193 -11.94 -13.22 5.34
C ILE A 193 -12.43 -12.55 4.06
N VAL A 194 -13.73 -12.59 3.76
CA VAL A 194 -14.26 -11.86 2.60
C VAL A 194 -14.02 -10.36 2.74
N ARG A 195 -14.34 -9.76 3.90
CA ARG A 195 -14.15 -8.31 4.13
C ARG A 195 -12.68 -7.86 4.04
N PHE A 196 -11.74 -8.69 4.49
CA PHE A 196 -10.32 -8.33 4.51
C PHE A 196 -9.58 -8.74 3.22
N ALA A 197 -9.82 -9.95 2.72
CA ALA A 197 -9.13 -10.49 1.54
C ALA A 197 -9.75 -10.03 0.22
N PHE A 198 -11.06 -9.83 0.21
CA PHE A 198 -11.86 -9.54 -0.98
C PHE A 198 -12.83 -8.38 -0.71
N PRO A 199 -12.34 -7.21 -0.26
CA PRO A 199 -13.20 -6.10 0.17
C PRO A 199 -14.16 -5.64 -0.94
N HIS A 200 -13.76 -5.75 -2.20
CA HIS A 200 -14.59 -5.44 -3.37
C HIS A 200 -15.82 -6.36 -3.51
N LEU A 201 -15.76 -7.57 -2.95
CA LEU A 201 -16.92 -8.49 -2.89
C LEU A 201 -17.87 -8.16 -1.73
N SER A 202 -17.54 -7.16 -0.88
CA SER A 202 -18.35 -6.76 0.28
C SER A 202 -19.33 -5.61 -0.01
N GLU A 203 -19.36 -5.06 -1.23
CA GLU A 203 -20.34 -4.06 -1.62
C GLU A 203 -21.75 -4.68 -1.83
N PRO A 204 -22.83 -4.08 -1.30
CA PRO A 204 -24.22 -4.42 -1.66
C PRO A 204 -24.57 -3.73 -3.00
N GLU A 205 -25.37 -4.24 -3.94
CA GLU A 205 -26.63 -4.98 -3.90
C GLU A 205 -26.87 -5.65 -5.30
N PRO A 206 -27.82 -6.58 -5.44
CA PRO A 206 -28.16 -7.17 -6.73
C PRO A 206 -28.76 -6.11 -7.66
N VAL A 207 -28.26 -6.04 -8.89
CA VAL A 207 -28.79 -5.16 -9.96
C VAL A 207 -30.24 -5.53 -10.31
N SER A 208 -30.72 -6.71 -9.91
CA SER A 208 -32.06 -7.19 -10.19
C SER A 208 -32.49 -8.35 -9.28
N LYS A 209 -33.78 -8.40 -8.92
CA LYS A 209 -34.43 -9.54 -8.23
C LYS A 209 -34.50 -10.83 -9.08
N TYR A 210 -34.06 -10.76 -10.34
CA TYR A 210 -34.09 -11.84 -11.31
C TYR A 210 -32.69 -12.41 -11.62
N ASP A 211 -31.66 -12.03 -10.85
CA ASP A 211 -30.34 -12.62 -11.05
C ASP A 211 -30.35 -14.09 -10.59
N ILE A 212 -30.07 -14.99 -11.52
CA ILE A 212 -30.21 -16.44 -11.33
C ILE A 212 -29.03 -16.98 -10.53
N ASN A 213 -27.91 -16.24 -10.50
CA ASN A 213 -26.70 -16.64 -9.80
C ASN A 213 -26.53 -15.83 -8.51
N PRO A 214 -26.32 -16.50 -7.36
CA PRO A 214 -26.00 -15.80 -6.13
C PRO A 214 -24.67 -15.03 -6.29
N PRO A 215 -24.53 -13.84 -5.69
CA PRO A 215 -23.31 -13.06 -5.73
C PRO A 215 -22.09 -13.90 -5.37
N LEU A 216 -20.94 -13.62 -6.00
CA LEU A 216 -19.71 -14.39 -5.81
C LEU A 216 -19.31 -14.51 -4.32
N ARG A 217 -19.58 -13.48 -3.52
CA ARG A 217 -19.47 -13.49 -2.05
C ARG A 217 -20.23 -14.64 -1.40
N GLU A 218 -21.49 -14.86 -1.77
CA GLU A 218 -22.33 -15.93 -1.20
C GLU A 218 -21.85 -17.31 -1.62
N ARG A 219 -21.30 -17.43 -2.84
CA ARG A 219 -20.70 -18.68 -3.33
C ARG A 219 -19.39 -19.02 -2.61
N LEU A 220 -18.64 -18.02 -2.17
CA LEU A 220 -17.39 -18.18 -1.43
C LEU A 220 -17.61 -18.45 0.05
N LYS A 221 -18.58 -17.79 0.67
CA LYS A 221 -18.82 -17.88 2.12
C LYS A 221 -19.07 -19.33 2.55
N GLY A 222 -18.38 -19.75 3.61
CA GLY A 222 -18.47 -21.10 4.17
C GLY A 222 -17.74 -22.18 3.36
N LYS A 223 -17.06 -21.84 2.25
CA LYS A 223 -16.23 -22.81 1.53
C LYS A 223 -14.92 -23.04 2.27
N HIS A 224 -14.48 -24.29 2.33
CA HIS A 224 -13.17 -24.66 2.83
C HIS A 224 -12.12 -24.58 1.73
N LEU A 225 -11.14 -23.71 1.87
CA LEU A 225 -9.99 -23.66 0.99
C LEU A 225 -8.85 -24.51 1.55
N ASP A 226 -8.12 -25.12 0.64
CA ASP A 226 -6.89 -25.84 0.92
C ASP A 226 -5.80 -25.29 0.00
N CYS A 227 -5.01 -24.38 0.57
CA CYS A 227 -4.07 -23.53 -0.14
C CYS A 227 -2.64 -24.00 0.09
N SER A 228 -1.80 -23.86 -0.92
CA SER A 228 -0.36 -23.99 -0.75
C SER A 228 0.19 -22.70 -0.16
N VAL A 229 1.02 -22.82 0.86
CA VAL A 229 1.70 -21.69 1.50
C VAL A 229 3.20 -21.89 1.40
N SER A 230 3.94 -20.85 1.05
CA SER A 230 5.39 -20.84 1.22
C SER A 230 5.81 -19.63 2.02
N ILE A 231 6.77 -19.79 2.91
CA ILE A 231 7.33 -18.71 3.70
C ILE A 231 8.85 -18.71 3.53
N ASP A 232 9.39 -17.60 3.04
CA ASP A 232 10.83 -17.40 2.91
C ASP A 232 11.36 -16.71 4.18
N PHE A 233 12.39 -17.28 4.79
CA PHE A 233 13.06 -16.79 5.99
C PHE A 233 14.46 -16.32 5.62
N GLN A 234 14.82 -15.11 6.04
CA GLN A 234 16.19 -14.59 5.96
C GLN A 234 16.75 -14.46 7.36
N PHE A 235 17.95 -14.99 7.56
CA PHE A 235 18.68 -14.99 8.82
C PHE A 235 19.85 -14.02 8.73
N ASP A 236 20.12 -13.31 9.82
CA ASP A 236 21.34 -12.53 10.01
C ASP A 236 22.52 -13.48 10.19
N GLU A 237 23.57 -13.33 9.38
CA GLU A 237 24.76 -14.21 9.44
C GLU A 237 25.57 -14.03 10.74
N ASP A 238 25.51 -12.85 11.36
CA ASP A 238 26.33 -12.53 12.54
C ASP A 238 25.71 -13.08 13.82
N ASN A 239 24.39 -12.95 13.97
CA ASN A 239 23.67 -13.31 15.19
C ASN A 239 22.67 -14.48 15.05
N GLY A 240 22.43 -14.97 13.83
CA GLY A 240 21.58 -16.14 13.53
C GLY A 240 20.07 -15.89 13.69
N ARG A 241 19.61 -14.65 13.88
CA ARG A 241 18.19 -14.29 14.07
C ARG A 241 17.51 -14.01 12.74
N VAL A 242 16.19 -14.16 12.70
CA VAL A 242 15.37 -13.86 11.52
C VAL A 242 15.29 -12.34 11.31
N THR A 243 15.73 -11.87 10.15
CA THR A 243 15.69 -10.46 9.73
C THR A 243 14.53 -10.17 8.78
N ARG A 244 14.03 -11.19 8.06
CA ARG A 244 12.91 -11.05 7.15
C ARG A 244 12.11 -12.33 7.03
N LEU A 245 10.79 -12.19 6.92
CA LEU A 245 9.82 -13.27 6.79
C LEU A 245 8.81 -12.91 5.71
N GLU A 246 8.78 -13.66 4.61
CA GLU A 246 7.92 -13.36 3.45
C GLU A 246 6.95 -14.52 3.17
N PRO A 247 5.69 -14.43 3.66
CA PRO A 247 4.66 -15.41 3.37
C PRO A 247 4.08 -15.23 1.96
N ARG A 248 3.67 -16.34 1.35
CA ARG A 248 2.97 -16.37 0.07
C ARG A 248 1.93 -17.49 0.10
N ILE A 249 0.67 -17.16 -0.11
CA ILE A 249 -0.41 -18.13 -0.28
C ILE A 249 -0.88 -18.19 -1.74
N ASP A 250 -0.87 -19.40 -2.29
CA ASP A 250 -1.50 -19.69 -3.58
C ASP A 250 -2.95 -20.12 -3.40
N VAL A 251 -3.85 -19.13 -3.56
CA VAL A 251 -5.32 -19.31 -3.44
C VAL A 251 -5.96 -19.78 -4.75
N ILE A 252 -5.30 -19.60 -5.90
CA ILE A 252 -5.92 -19.78 -7.23
C ILE A 252 -6.40 -21.22 -7.44
N PRO A 253 -5.58 -22.27 -7.20
CA PRO A 253 -6.04 -23.65 -7.36
C PRO A 253 -7.18 -24.00 -6.42
N ALA A 254 -7.19 -23.43 -5.20
CA ALA A 254 -8.25 -23.68 -4.22
C ALA A 254 -9.57 -23.06 -4.65
N LEU A 255 -9.54 -21.80 -5.11
CA LEU A 255 -10.72 -21.10 -5.62
C LEU A 255 -11.26 -21.76 -6.89
N LEU A 256 -10.41 -22.12 -7.84
CA LEU A 256 -10.84 -22.79 -9.07
C LEU A 256 -11.56 -24.12 -8.78
N ARG A 257 -11.05 -24.92 -7.83
CA ARG A 257 -11.72 -26.14 -7.38
C ARG A 257 -13.08 -25.90 -6.72
N LYS A 258 -13.29 -24.72 -6.11
CA LYS A 258 -14.55 -24.40 -5.40
C LYS A 258 -15.58 -23.68 -6.28
N LEU A 259 -15.13 -22.83 -7.19
CA LEU A 259 -15.99 -22.03 -8.06
C LEU A 259 -16.27 -22.73 -9.39
N GLY A 260 -15.34 -23.52 -9.90
CA GLY A 260 -15.49 -24.28 -11.15
C GLY A 260 -15.36 -23.45 -12.42
N ASP A 261 -15.21 -22.13 -12.29
CA ASP A 261 -15.07 -21.20 -13.41
C ASP A 261 -13.86 -20.28 -13.20
N LEU A 262 -13.11 -20.02 -14.27
CA LEU A 262 -11.93 -19.18 -14.24
C LEU A 262 -12.28 -17.69 -14.21
N SER A 263 -13.40 -17.29 -14.82
CA SER A 263 -13.86 -15.89 -14.81
C SER A 263 -14.20 -15.46 -13.39
N ASP A 264 -14.93 -16.31 -12.67
CA ASP A 264 -15.21 -16.12 -11.25
C ASP A 264 -13.91 -15.98 -10.43
N VAL A 265 -12.90 -16.85 -10.66
CA VAL A 265 -11.61 -16.78 -9.96
C VAL A 265 -10.87 -15.47 -10.27
N VAL A 266 -10.88 -15.04 -11.52
CA VAL A 266 -10.29 -13.76 -11.93
C VAL A 266 -11.00 -12.60 -11.25
N GLU A 267 -12.33 -12.64 -11.11
CA GLU A 267 -13.11 -11.63 -10.40
C GLU A 267 -12.78 -11.59 -8.89
N VAL A 268 -12.65 -12.76 -8.24
CA VAL A 268 -12.15 -12.83 -6.85
C VAL A 268 -10.77 -12.21 -6.73
N CYS A 269 -9.90 -12.47 -7.71
CA CYS A 269 -8.50 -12.05 -7.66
C CYS A 269 -8.21 -10.68 -8.29
N TYR A 270 -9.22 -10.00 -8.83
CA TYR A 270 -9.07 -8.79 -9.62
C TYR A 270 -8.51 -7.60 -8.83
N SER A 271 -8.78 -7.58 -7.52
CA SER A 271 -8.24 -6.59 -6.58
C SER A 271 -7.60 -7.25 -5.37
N LEU A 272 -6.93 -8.38 -5.56
CA LEU A 272 -5.87 -8.78 -4.63
C LEU A 272 -4.78 -7.68 -4.73
N SER A 273 -4.98 -6.60 -3.96
CA SER A 273 -4.02 -5.51 -3.74
C SER A 273 -2.66 -6.10 -3.35
N ASP A 274 -1.57 -5.36 -3.55
CA ASP A 274 -0.25 -5.82 -3.10
C ASP A 274 -0.25 -6.27 -1.62
N ASP A 275 -1.08 -5.65 -0.77
CA ASP A 275 -1.31 -6.07 0.62
C ASP A 275 -1.88 -7.50 0.79
N ALA A 276 -2.63 -8.01 -0.19
CA ALA A 276 -3.14 -9.39 -0.21
C ALA A 276 -2.22 -10.33 -1.01
N ARG A 277 -1.33 -9.81 -1.87
CA ARG A 277 -0.29 -10.61 -2.53
C ARG A 277 0.93 -10.88 -1.63
N GLU A 278 1.18 -9.99 -0.68
CA GLU A 278 2.30 -10.06 0.27
C GLU A 278 1.88 -10.46 1.70
N GLY A 279 0.57 -10.54 1.96
CA GLY A 279 0.00 -10.71 3.31
C GLY A 279 -1.10 -11.77 3.45
N PHE A 280 -1.13 -12.74 2.55
CA PHE A 280 -1.71 -14.06 2.83
C PHE A 280 -0.54 -15.04 2.93
#